data_AF-A0A958FQL2-F1
#
_entry.id   AF-A0A958FQL2-F1
#
_cell.length_a   1.000
_cell.length_b   1.000
_cell.length_c   1.000
_cell.angle_alpha   90.00
_cell.angle_beta   90.00
_cell.angle_gamma   90.00
#
_symmetry.space_group_name_H-M   'P 1'
#
loop_
_entity.id
_entity.type
_entity.pdbx_description
1 polymer ?
#
loop_
_entity_poly.entity_id
_entity_poly.type
_entity_poly.pdbx_seq_one_letter_code
_entity_poly.pdbx_strand_id
1 'polypeptide(L)'
;MKTFIATLLVIFSITVAAQTPESLTRGVKSYTKSLKSDNVGIVESAVFHIAKLKLLFPEEETGAALAELENLSESGASESIRFKAYLATQVLEFPENFSMLEKKNYKDAEAFFLMISTELQKKLLVNR
;
A
#
# COMPACT_ATOMS: atom_id res chain seq x y z
N MET A 1 21.16 -46.45 -13.54
CA MET A 1 21.84 -45.13 -13.48
C MET A 1 21.14 -44.11 -14.40
N LYS A 2 19.81 -43.88 -14.23
CA LYS A 2 19.03 -42.89 -15.03
C LYS A 2 17.94 -42.17 -14.23
N THR A 3 17.71 -42.52 -12.96
CA THR A 3 16.62 -41.96 -12.14
C THR A 3 17.08 -40.94 -11.08
N PHE A 4 18.39 -40.74 -10.92
CA PHE A 4 18.94 -39.87 -9.87
C PHE A 4 19.11 -38.39 -10.27
N ILE A 5 19.02 -38.08 -11.56
CA ILE A 5 19.26 -36.71 -12.08
C ILE A 5 17.97 -35.87 -12.09
N ALA A 6 16.79 -36.51 -12.14
CA ALA A 6 15.51 -35.79 -12.22
C ALA A 6 15.10 -35.13 -10.88
N THR A 7 15.51 -35.66 -9.73
CA THR A 7 15.09 -35.15 -8.43
C THR A 7 15.91 -33.94 -7.96
N LEU A 8 17.15 -33.78 -8.45
CA LEU A 8 18.02 -32.66 -8.06
C LEU A 8 17.61 -31.33 -8.73
N LEU A 9 16.87 -31.39 -9.84
CA LEU A 9 16.47 -30.22 -10.62
C LEU A 9 15.18 -29.54 -10.10
N VAL A 10 14.38 -30.25 -9.28
CA VAL A 10 13.13 -29.71 -8.71
C VAL A 10 13.38 -28.86 -7.46
N ILE A 11 14.51 -29.06 -6.77
CA ILE A 11 14.79 -28.40 -5.48
C ILE A 11 15.35 -26.98 -5.69
N PHE A 12 15.92 -26.68 -6.86
CA PHE A 12 16.49 -25.35 -7.13
C PHE A 12 15.44 -24.29 -7.53
N SER A 13 14.21 -24.71 -7.84
CA SER A 13 13.14 -23.78 -8.28
C SER A 13 12.32 -23.18 -7.12
N ILE A 14 12.55 -23.59 -5.87
CA ILE A 14 11.68 -23.22 -4.74
C ILE A 14 12.15 -21.95 -3.99
N THR A 15 13.42 -21.56 -4.12
CA THR A 15 13.99 -20.46 -3.32
C THR A 15 14.23 -19.15 -4.06
N VAL A 16 13.68 -18.99 -5.26
CA VAL A 16 13.41 -17.64 -5.81
C VAL A 16 11.99 -17.22 -5.41
N ALA A 17 11.58 -17.57 -4.19
CA ALA A 17 10.47 -16.93 -3.52
C ALA A 17 10.89 -15.47 -3.29
N ALA A 18 10.39 -14.59 -4.15
CA ALA A 18 10.28 -13.14 -4.03
C ALA A 18 10.89 -12.56 -2.74
N GLN A 19 12.22 -12.36 -2.72
CA GLN A 19 12.82 -11.55 -1.68
C GLN A 19 12.40 -10.11 -1.95
N THR A 20 11.51 -9.57 -1.11
CA THR A 20 11.19 -8.14 -1.16
C THR A 20 12.49 -7.37 -0.92
N PRO A 21 12.81 -6.36 -1.73
CA PRO A 21 14.05 -5.62 -1.56
C PRO A 21 14.11 -5.06 -0.13
N GLU A 22 15.22 -5.25 0.58
CA GLU A 22 15.38 -4.74 1.96
C GLU A 22 15.07 -3.24 2.06
N SER A 23 15.34 -2.50 0.98
CA SER A 23 15.00 -1.08 0.83
C SER A 23 13.50 -0.80 0.85
N LEU A 24 12.66 -1.68 0.27
CA LEU A 24 11.20 -1.56 0.27
C LEU A 24 10.66 -1.70 1.69
N THR A 25 11.00 -2.80 2.37
CA THR A 25 10.57 -3.05 3.74
C THR A 25 11.07 -1.97 4.69
N ARG A 26 12.29 -1.46 4.49
CA ARG A 26 12.80 -0.30 5.24
C ARG A 26 11.98 0.97 4.96
N GLY A 27 11.59 1.20 3.71
CA GLY A 27 10.74 2.30 3.30
C GLY A 27 9.37 2.25 3.99
N VAL A 28 8.67 1.11 3.92
CA VAL A 28 7.37 0.92 4.59
C VAL A 28 7.50 1.18 6.09
N LYS A 29 8.51 0.62 6.75
CA LYS A 29 8.76 0.86 8.18
C LYS A 29 9.03 2.34 8.50
N SER A 30 9.78 3.02 7.64
CA SER A 30 10.07 4.44 7.80
C SER A 30 8.80 5.29 7.73
N TYR A 31 7.99 5.09 6.68
CA TYR A 31 6.73 5.82 6.54
C TYR A 31 5.74 5.47 7.65
N THR A 32 5.68 4.22 8.08
CA THR A 32 4.84 3.79 9.21
C THR A 32 5.17 4.57 10.49
N LYS A 33 6.47 4.78 10.78
CA LYS A 33 6.89 5.63 11.90
C LYS A 33 6.49 7.10 11.70
N SER A 34 6.60 7.61 10.49
CA SER A 34 6.25 8.99 10.14
C SER A 34 4.75 9.30 10.32
N LEU A 35 3.86 8.31 10.33
CA LEU A 35 2.44 8.49 10.64
C LEU A 35 2.19 9.06 12.05
N LYS A 36 3.14 8.88 12.97
CA LYS A 36 3.07 9.37 14.36
C LYS A 36 3.71 10.74 14.57
N SER A 37 4.09 11.42 13.49
CA SER A 37 4.73 12.73 13.57
C SER A 37 3.75 13.82 14.01
N ASP A 38 4.20 14.75 14.83
CA ASP A 38 3.43 15.96 15.16
C ASP A 38 3.32 16.94 13.97
N ASN A 39 4.14 16.74 12.94
CA ASN A 39 4.09 17.55 11.72
C ASN A 39 3.10 16.98 10.70
N VAL A 40 2.02 17.72 10.47
CA VAL A 40 0.94 17.36 9.52
C VAL A 40 1.47 17.02 8.13
N GLY A 41 2.42 17.78 7.59
CA GLY A 41 2.95 17.52 6.24
C GLY A 41 3.75 16.21 6.17
N ILE A 42 4.39 15.80 7.26
CA ILE A 42 5.07 14.49 7.35
C ILE A 42 4.03 13.37 7.36
N VAL A 43 2.96 13.52 8.13
CA VAL A 43 1.86 12.54 8.19
C VAL A 43 1.22 12.39 6.82
N GLU A 44 0.82 13.48 6.17
CA GLU A 44 0.18 13.44 4.84
C GLU A 44 1.09 12.80 3.78
N SER A 45 2.38 13.13 3.80
CA SER A 45 3.37 12.49 2.93
C SER A 45 3.49 10.99 3.21
N ALA A 46 3.51 10.57 4.47
CA ALA A 46 3.58 9.16 4.85
C ALA A 46 2.35 8.38 4.39
N VAL A 47 1.14 8.89 4.62
CA VAL A 47 -0.13 8.29 4.16
C VAL A 47 -0.10 8.06 2.65
N PHE A 48 0.30 9.08 1.89
CA PHE A 48 0.42 9.00 0.43
C PHE A 48 1.43 7.93 -0.02
N HIS A 49 2.64 7.93 0.55
CA HIS A 49 3.67 6.99 0.12
C HIS A 49 3.35 5.55 0.50
N ILE A 50 2.73 5.30 1.66
CA ILE A 50 2.29 3.96 2.06
C ILE A 50 1.27 3.40 1.08
N ALA A 51 0.23 4.17 0.75
CA ALA A 51 -0.79 3.75 -0.22
C ALA A 51 -0.16 3.51 -1.60
N LYS A 52 0.73 4.39 -2.05
CA LYS A 52 1.46 4.24 -3.32
C LYS A 52 2.33 2.99 -3.34
N LEU A 53 3.08 2.72 -2.27
CA LEU A 53 3.94 1.55 -2.16
C LEU A 53 3.12 0.26 -2.22
N LYS A 54 1.95 0.21 -1.58
CA LYS A 54 1.07 -0.95 -1.68
C LYS A 54 0.59 -1.20 -3.11
N LEU A 55 0.25 -0.15 -3.86
CA LEU A 55 -0.15 -0.31 -5.27
C LEU A 55 0.98 -0.84 -6.14
N LEU A 56 2.22 -0.41 -5.89
CA LEU A 56 3.40 -0.86 -6.63
C LEU A 56 3.86 -2.26 -6.21
N PHE A 57 3.62 -2.62 -4.95
CA PHE A 57 4.03 -3.89 -4.35
C PHE A 57 2.87 -4.48 -3.53
N PRO A 58 1.83 -5.04 -4.20
CA PRO A 58 0.63 -5.52 -3.51
C PRO A 58 0.90 -6.63 -2.48
N GLU A 59 1.95 -7.41 -2.69
CA GLU A 59 2.36 -8.50 -1.80
C GLU A 59 3.14 -8.04 -0.56
N GLU A 60 3.54 -6.76 -0.47
CA GLU A 60 4.29 -6.26 0.69
C GLU A 60 3.41 -6.26 1.94
N GLU A 61 4.00 -6.69 3.06
CA GLU A 61 3.37 -6.71 4.37
C GLU A 61 3.21 -5.27 4.89
N THR A 62 1.97 -4.89 5.17
CA THR A 62 1.61 -3.53 5.60
C THR A 62 0.74 -3.52 6.84
N GLY A 63 0.68 -4.59 7.64
CA GLY A 63 -0.22 -4.71 8.79
C GLY A 63 0.01 -3.62 9.83
N ALA A 64 1.28 -3.31 10.13
CA ALA A 64 1.60 -2.20 11.03
C ALA A 64 1.17 -0.83 10.45
N ALA A 65 1.30 -0.64 9.15
CA ALA A 65 0.86 0.59 8.49
C ALA A 65 -0.66 0.71 8.45
N LEU A 66 -1.36 -0.41 8.21
CA LEU A 66 -2.82 -0.48 8.20
C LEU A 66 -3.41 -0.08 9.55
N ALA A 67 -2.92 -0.67 10.65
CA ALA A 67 -3.39 -0.35 12.00
C ALA A 67 -3.21 1.13 12.36
N GLU A 68 -2.07 1.74 11.97
CA GLU A 68 -1.83 3.17 12.20
C GLU A 68 -2.71 4.06 11.32
N LEU A 69 -3.00 3.64 10.08
CA LEU A 69 -3.91 4.35 9.19
C LEU A 69 -5.36 4.26 9.65
N GLU A 70 -5.80 3.12 10.18
CA GLU A 70 -7.13 2.97 10.81
C GLU A 70 -7.27 3.94 11.99
N ASN A 71 -6.29 3.95 12.89
CA ASN A 71 -6.26 4.89 14.01
C ASN A 71 -6.29 6.36 13.54
N LEU A 72 -5.48 6.71 12.52
CA LEU A 72 -5.51 8.05 11.93
C LEU A 72 -6.84 8.39 11.26
N SER A 73 -7.55 7.41 10.72
CA SER A 73 -8.86 7.63 10.09
C SER A 73 -9.93 8.02 11.12
N GLU A 74 -9.79 7.53 12.35
CA GLU A 74 -10.71 7.80 13.45
C GLU A 74 -10.33 9.06 14.23
N SER A 75 -9.05 9.21 14.57
CA SER A 75 -8.57 10.22 15.53
C SER A 75 -7.58 11.24 14.96
N GLY A 76 -7.37 11.25 13.63
CA GLY A 76 -6.43 12.16 12.98
C GLY A 76 -6.75 13.64 13.27
N ALA A 77 -5.69 14.46 13.37
CA ALA A 77 -5.77 15.85 13.81
C ALA A 77 -6.64 16.77 12.94
N SER A 78 -6.87 16.40 11.67
CA SER A 78 -7.73 17.15 10.75
C SER A 78 -8.65 16.20 9.97
N GLU A 79 -9.77 16.74 9.49
CA GLU A 79 -10.68 16.01 8.59
C GLU A 79 -9.96 15.51 7.33
N SER A 80 -9.05 16.32 6.79
CA SER A 80 -8.20 15.95 5.65
C SER A 80 -7.36 14.70 5.96
N ILE A 81 -6.66 14.67 7.11
CA ILE A 81 -5.87 13.51 7.52
C ILE A 81 -6.76 12.28 7.70
N ARG A 82 -7.87 12.42 8.42
CA ARG A 82 -8.81 11.32 8.67
C ARG A 82 -9.31 10.71 7.36
N PHE A 83 -9.74 11.56 6.42
CA PHE A 83 -10.25 11.10 5.14
C PHE A 83 -9.17 10.46 4.25
N LYS A 84 -7.97 11.07 4.15
CA LYS A 84 -6.87 10.48 3.38
C LYS A 84 -6.40 9.15 3.98
N ALA A 85 -6.37 9.05 5.31
CA ALA A 85 -6.04 7.81 6.01
C ALA A 85 -7.06 6.71 5.71
N TYR A 86 -8.36 7.02 5.77
CA TYR A 86 -9.42 6.11 5.34
C TYR A 86 -9.23 5.65 3.88
N LEU A 87 -8.97 6.57 2.95
CA LEU A 87 -8.74 6.17 1.55
C LEU A 87 -7.50 5.28 1.40
N ALA A 88 -6.45 5.52 2.19
CA ALA A 88 -5.27 4.67 2.21
C ALA A 88 -5.55 3.28 2.80
N THR A 89 -6.40 3.14 3.83
CA THR A 89 -6.79 1.80 4.34
C THR A 89 -7.48 0.99 3.25
N GLN A 90 -8.39 1.61 2.48
CA GLN A 90 -9.06 0.93 1.37
C GLN A 90 -8.07 0.42 0.31
N VAL A 91 -7.02 1.20 0.03
CA VAL A 91 -5.95 0.78 -0.88
C VAL A 91 -5.10 -0.35 -0.30
N LEU A 92 -4.88 -0.34 1.02
CA LEU A 92 -4.09 -1.36 1.70
C LEU A 92 -4.78 -2.72 1.77
N GLU A 93 -6.08 -2.71 2.05
CA GLU A 93 -6.90 -3.90 2.16
C GLU A 93 -7.24 -4.49 0.79
N PHE A 94 -7.49 -3.64 -0.21
CA PHE A 94 -7.97 -4.07 -1.53
C PHE A 94 -7.18 -3.43 -2.70
N PRO A 95 -5.86 -3.63 -2.79
CA PRO A 95 -5.03 -2.96 -3.80
C PRO A 95 -5.46 -3.24 -5.24
N GLU A 96 -6.00 -4.42 -5.53
CA GLU A 96 -6.50 -4.83 -6.84
C GLU A 96 -7.64 -3.93 -7.34
N ASN A 97 -8.44 -3.39 -6.42
CA ASN A 97 -9.53 -2.47 -6.74
C ASN A 97 -9.05 -1.14 -7.31
N PHE A 98 -7.77 -0.82 -7.14
CA PHE A 98 -7.13 0.43 -7.49
C PHE A 98 -5.92 0.24 -8.43
N SER A 99 -5.72 -0.96 -8.97
CA SER A 99 -4.61 -1.31 -9.88
C SER A 99 -4.45 -0.36 -11.08
N MET A 100 -5.54 0.22 -11.57
CA MET A 100 -5.51 1.24 -12.63
C MET A 100 -4.75 2.52 -12.25
N LEU A 101 -4.53 2.78 -10.96
CA LEU A 101 -3.81 3.94 -10.46
C LEU A 101 -2.29 3.74 -10.45
N GLU A 102 -1.81 2.49 -10.48
CA GLU A 102 -0.38 2.15 -10.52
C GLU A 102 0.33 2.81 -11.71
N LYS A 103 -0.33 2.80 -12.88
CA LYS A 103 0.22 3.28 -14.15
C LYS A 103 -0.09 4.74 -14.45
N LYS A 104 -0.77 5.45 -13.53
CA LYS A 104 -1.15 6.84 -13.72
C LYS A 104 -0.10 7.79 -13.16
N ASN A 105 0.28 8.78 -13.95
CA ASN A 105 1.01 9.93 -13.46
C ASN A 105 0.02 10.92 -12.83
N TYR A 106 -0.07 10.91 -11.52
CA TYR A 106 -0.72 11.98 -10.76
C TYR A 106 0.25 13.12 -10.53
N LYS A 107 -0.28 14.34 -10.53
CA LYS A 107 0.48 15.58 -10.32
C LYS A 107 1.06 15.67 -8.91
N ASP A 108 0.27 15.28 -7.91
CA ASP A 108 0.55 15.45 -6.48
C ASP A 108 -0.31 14.47 -5.65
N ALA A 109 -0.13 14.51 -4.32
CA ALA A 109 -0.87 13.66 -3.38
C ALA A 109 -2.39 13.93 -3.40
N GLU A 110 -2.81 15.17 -3.62
CA GLU A 110 -4.24 15.52 -3.69
C GLU A 110 -4.90 14.88 -4.91
N ALA A 111 -4.26 14.98 -6.08
CA ALA A 111 -4.73 14.31 -7.29
C ALA A 111 -4.80 12.79 -7.11
N PHE A 112 -3.86 12.19 -6.37
CA PHE A 112 -3.88 10.77 -6.05
C PHE A 112 -5.09 10.37 -5.21
N PHE A 113 -5.36 11.06 -4.08
CA PHE A 113 -6.50 10.75 -3.23
C PHE A 113 -7.85 11.06 -3.88
N LEU A 114 -7.91 12.09 -4.72
CA LEU A 114 -9.11 12.38 -5.52
C LEU A 114 -9.44 11.22 -6.47
N MET A 115 -8.44 10.58 -7.06
CA MET A 115 -8.68 9.41 -7.91
C MET A 115 -9.15 8.20 -7.09
N ILE A 116 -8.56 7.94 -5.92
CA ILE A 116 -9.01 6.84 -5.05
C ILE A 116 -10.48 7.05 -4.65
N SER A 117 -10.84 8.24 -4.18
CA SER A 117 -12.21 8.54 -3.76
C SER A 117 -13.20 8.45 -4.92
N THR A 118 -12.81 8.90 -6.11
CA THR A 118 -13.61 8.77 -7.33
C THR A 118 -13.86 7.30 -7.69
N GLU A 119 -12.83 6.45 -7.65
CA GLU A 119 -12.99 5.02 -7.95
C GLU A 119 -13.84 4.30 -6.90
N LEU A 120 -13.66 4.64 -5.62
CA LEU A 120 -14.51 4.11 -4.55
C LEU A 120 -15.98 4.50 -4.75
N GLN A 121 -16.25 5.78 -5.05
CA GLN A 121 -17.61 6.26 -5.32
C GLN A 121 -18.25 5.53 -6.51
N LYS A 122 -17.52 5.35 -7.62
CA LYS A 122 -18.03 4.60 -8.78
C LYS A 122 -18.45 3.18 -8.39
N LYS A 123 -17.62 2.46 -7.63
CA LYS A 123 -17.96 1.10 -7.18
C LYS A 123 -19.21 1.06 -6.29
N LEU A 124 -19.34 2.03 -5.39
CA LEU A 124 -20.52 2.14 -4.53
C LEU A 124 -21.80 2.48 -5.30
N LEU A 125 -21.70 3.23 -6.40
CA LEU A 125 -22.84 3.59 -7.24
C LEU A 125 -23.24 2.49 -8.23
N VAL A 126 -22.29 1.67 -8.70
CA VAL A 126 -22.55 0.54 -9.61
C VAL A 126 -23.18 -0.66 -8.87
N ASN A 127 -22.92 -0.80 -7.58
CA ASN A 127 -23.50 -1.85 -6.73
C ASN A 127 -24.86 -1.47 -6.10
N ARG A 128 -25.60 -0.52 -6.69
CA ARG A 128 -26.98 -0.17 -6.32
C ARG A 128 -27.94 -0.55 -7.43
#